data_AF-A0A4Q3VVM0-F1
#
_entry.id   AF-A0A4Q3VVM0-F1
#
_cell.length_a   1.000
_cell.length_b   1.000
_cell.length_c   1.000
_cell.angle_alpha   90.00
_cell.angle_beta   90.00
_cell.angle_gamma   90.00
#
_symmetry.space_group_name_H-M   'P 1'
#
loop_
_entity.id
_entity.type
_entity.pdbx_description
1 polymer ?
#
loop_
_entity_poly.entity_id
_entity_poly.type
_entity_poly.pdbx_seq_one_letter_code
_entity_poly.pdbx_strand_id
1 'polypeptide(L)'
;MEPLKNIYSDQFFKLMIKVVTAVEPSFKGKDFLASIHSTEWQQLELKQRIRHISTNLGKFLPGDYQSQVGTICAIINHLQKLPVKQNSFPWLFLPDFVEVYGLNDLKTSLNSMEVITSYISCEFAVRPFLLSDPGTVMKKMLKWSKHPDENVRRFSSEGCRPRLPWGKAIPAFKQDPSPILPL
;
A
#
# COMPACT_ATOMS: atom_id res chain seq x y z
N MET A 1 -24.64 -4.19 -11.31
CA MET A 1 -23.58 -3.76 -10.35
C MET A 1 -22.26 -3.85 -11.11
N GLU A 2 -21.52 -2.74 -11.23
CA GLU A 2 -20.24 -2.72 -11.95
C GLU A 2 -19.17 -3.53 -11.19
N PRO A 3 -18.30 -4.29 -11.88
CA PRO A 3 -17.17 -4.98 -11.24
C PRO A 3 -16.23 -4.01 -10.51
N LEU A 4 -15.85 -4.33 -9.26
CA LEU A 4 -14.98 -3.47 -8.44
C LEU A 4 -13.62 -3.17 -9.09
N LYS A 5 -13.13 -4.03 -9.99
CA LYS A 5 -11.90 -3.77 -10.77
C LYS A 5 -11.98 -2.52 -11.66
N ASN A 6 -13.19 -2.06 -12.00
CA ASN A 6 -13.44 -0.87 -12.83
C ASN A 6 -13.25 0.46 -12.08
N ILE A 7 -12.89 0.43 -10.78
CA ILE A 7 -12.43 1.63 -10.06
C ILE A 7 -11.19 2.27 -10.70
N TYR A 8 -10.38 1.46 -11.41
CA TYR A 8 -9.24 1.90 -12.18
C TYR A 8 -9.71 2.41 -13.54
N SER A 9 -10.37 3.57 -13.51
CA SER A 9 -10.91 4.25 -14.67
C SER A 9 -9.93 5.29 -15.24
N ASP A 10 -10.20 5.77 -16.44
CA ASP A 10 -9.44 6.88 -17.04
C ASP A 10 -9.45 8.14 -16.16
N GLN A 11 -10.56 8.39 -15.47
CA GLN A 11 -10.66 9.51 -14.52
C GLN A 11 -9.69 9.31 -13.35
N PHE A 12 -9.62 8.10 -12.81
CA PHE A 12 -8.67 7.77 -11.76
C PHE A 12 -7.22 7.94 -12.25
N PHE A 13 -6.87 7.41 -13.42
CA PHE A 13 -5.50 7.54 -13.95
C PHE A 13 -5.11 8.99 -14.25
N LYS A 14 -6.02 9.82 -14.76
CA LYS A 14 -5.79 11.26 -14.94
C LYS A 14 -5.46 11.95 -13.62
N LEU A 15 -6.22 11.63 -12.57
CA LEU A 15 -5.94 12.13 -11.22
C LEU A 15 -4.61 11.61 -10.70
N MET A 16 -4.37 10.31 -10.81
CA MET A 16 -3.15 9.67 -10.32
C MET A 16 -1.93 10.33 -10.94
N ILE A 17 -1.90 10.47 -12.26
CA ILE A 17 -0.79 11.13 -12.97
C ILE A 17 -0.63 12.57 -12.48
N LYS A 18 -1.71 13.34 -12.35
CA LYS A 18 -1.65 14.72 -11.83
C LYS A 18 -1.00 14.78 -10.44
N VAL A 19 -1.39 13.89 -9.54
CA VAL A 19 -0.86 13.84 -8.16
C VAL A 19 0.59 13.39 -8.13
N VAL A 20 0.92 12.32 -8.85
CA VAL A 20 2.29 11.78 -8.89
C VAL A 20 3.23 12.80 -9.51
N THR A 21 2.87 13.42 -10.64
CA THR A 21 3.70 14.46 -11.28
C THR A 21 3.86 15.72 -10.43
N ALA A 22 2.89 16.05 -9.56
CA ALA A 22 3.03 17.16 -8.63
C ALA A 22 4.09 16.91 -7.54
N VAL A 23 4.39 15.63 -7.25
CA VAL A 23 5.38 15.22 -6.25
C VAL A 23 6.70 14.83 -6.90
N GLU A 24 6.65 14.19 -8.05
CA GLU A 24 7.79 13.74 -8.85
C GLU A 24 7.66 14.31 -10.27
N PRO A 25 8.18 15.53 -10.53
CA PRO A 25 8.06 16.18 -11.84
C PRO A 25 8.68 15.40 -13.00
N SER A 26 9.63 14.49 -12.73
CA SER A 26 10.22 13.64 -13.78
C SER A 26 9.35 12.44 -14.17
N PHE A 27 8.23 12.21 -13.47
CA PHE A 27 7.33 11.10 -13.73
C PHE A 27 6.70 11.18 -15.13
N LYS A 28 7.01 10.19 -15.97
CA LYS A 28 6.53 10.08 -17.35
C LYS A 28 5.11 9.52 -17.42
N GLY A 29 4.11 10.30 -16.99
CA GLY A 29 2.73 9.84 -16.84
C GLY A 29 2.07 9.24 -18.10
N LYS A 30 2.40 9.76 -19.29
CA LYS A 30 1.90 9.21 -20.57
C LYS A 30 2.44 7.80 -20.83
N ASP A 31 3.76 7.65 -20.70
CA ASP A 31 4.46 6.38 -20.91
C ASP A 31 4.04 5.35 -19.85
N PHE A 32 3.84 5.79 -18.61
CA PHE A 32 3.29 4.97 -17.54
C PHE A 32 1.88 4.46 -17.88
N LEU A 33 0.97 5.33 -18.34
CA LEU A 33 -0.39 4.89 -18.68
C LEU A 33 -0.39 3.90 -19.85
N ALA A 34 0.49 4.12 -20.84
CA ALA A 34 0.68 3.18 -21.95
C ALA A 34 1.20 1.82 -21.46
N SER A 35 2.07 1.78 -20.43
CA SER A 35 2.57 0.54 -19.86
C SER A 35 1.53 -0.22 -19.02
N ILE A 36 0.52 0.48 -18.49
CA ILE A 36 -0.61 -0.12 -17.77
C ILE A 36 -1.63 -0.75 -18.72
N HIS A 37 -1.98 -0.06 -19.81
CA HIS A 37 -2.99 -0.50 -20.77
C HIS A 37 -2.44 -1.52 -21.80
N SER A 38 -1.84 -2.60 -21.31
CA SER A 38 -1.44 -3.74 -22.13
C SER A 38 -2.66 -4.55 -22.58
N THR A 39 -2.46 -5.48 -23.53
CA THR A 39 -3.50 -6.45 -23.94
C THR A 39 -4.02 -7.29 -22.76
N GLU A 40 -3.19 -7.51 -21.74
CA GLU A 40 -3.54 -8.28 -20.55
C GLU A 40 -4.44 -7.51 -19.58
N TRP A 41 -4.42 -6.17 -19.58
CA TRP A 41 -5.13 -5.32 -18.62
C TRP A 41 -6.63 -5.64 -18.49
N GLN A 42 -7.29 -5.93 -19.62
CA GLN A 42 -8.73 -6.24 -19.64
C GLN A 42 -9.06 -7.56 -18.93
N GLN A 43 -8.11 -8.50 -18.91
CA GLN A 43 -8.25 -9.80 -18.27
C GLN A 43 -7.91 -9.76 -16.78
N LEU A 44 -7.17 -8.73 -16.32
CA LEU A 44 -6.76 -8.62 -14.92
C LEU A 44 -7.95 -8.33 -13.99
N GLU A 45 -8.03 -9.12 -12.92
CA GLU A 45 -8.90 -8.90 -11.78
C GLU A 45 -8.31 -7.87 -10.80
N LEU A 46 -9.10 -7.43 -9.82
CA LEU A 46 -8.76 -6.29 -8.95
C LEU A 46 -7.35 -6.36 -8.32
N LYS A 47 -7.01 -7.47 -7.65
CA LYS A 47 -5.68 -7.65 -7.02
C LYS A 47 -4.56 -7.71 -8.04
N GLN A 48 -4.81 -8.27 -9.23
CA GLN A 48 -3.84 -8.29 -10.32
C GLN A 48 -3.62 -6.87 -10.88
N ARG A 49 -4.67 -6.06 -11.00
CA ARG A 49 -4.55 -4.63 -11.38
C ARG A 49 -3.74 -3.84 -10.36
N ILE A 50 -4.00 -4.03 -9.06
CA ILE A 50 -3.21 -3.42 -7.98
C ILE A 50 -1.71 -3.75 -8.15
N ARG A 51 -1.39 -5.04 -8.30
CA ARG A 51 0.00 -5.52 -8.48
C ARG A 51 0.63 -5.03 -9.79
N HIS A 52 -0.15 -4.96 -10.85
CA HIS A 52 0.30 -4.47 -12.15
C HIS A 52 0.65 -2.98 -12.08
N ILE A 53 -0.18 -2.18 -11.37
CA ILE A 53 0.08 -0.75 -11.17
C ILE A 53 1.31 -0.54 -10.29
N SER A 54 1.45 -1.24 -9.16
CA SER A 54 2.59 -1.07 -8.24
C SER A 54 3.92 -1.45 -8.90
N THR A 55 3.95 -2.55 -9.66
CA THR A 55 5.16 -3.00 -10.36
C THR A 55 5.54 -2.09 -11.53
N ASN A 56 4.57 -1.53 -12.25
CA ASN A 56 4.86 -0.47 -13.22
C ASN A 56 5.34 0.79 -12.52
N LEU A 57 4.73 1.21 -11.41
CA LEU A 57 5.15 2.39 -10.67
C LEU A 57 6.64 2.32 -10.28
N GLY A 58 7.13 1.15 -9.86
CA GLY A 58 8.55 0.95 -9.55
C GLY A 58 9.53 1.04 -10.72
N LYS A 59 9.04 0.92 -11.95
CA LYS A 59 9.84 1.16 -13.16
C LYS A 59 9.91 2.65 -13.52
N PHE A 60 8.92 3.42 -13.11
CA PHE A 60 8.76 4.82 -13.48
C PHE A 60 9.15 5.81 -12.38
N LEU A 61 9.22 5.38 -11.12
CA LEU A 61 9.81 6.17 -10.05
C LEU A 61 11.34 6.07 -10.09
N PRO A 62 12.06 7.20 -9.99
CA PRO A 62 13.53 7.19 -10.01
C PRO A 62 14.11 6.67 -8.68
N GLY A 63 15.38 6.25 -8.72
CA GLY A 63 16.16 5.93 -7.54
C GLY A 63 15.98 4.49 -7.03
N ASP A 64 16.50 4.27 -5.82
CA ASP A 64 16.39 3.00 -5.12
C ASP A 64 15.10 2.89 -4.31
N TYR A 65 14.89 1.74 -3.67
CA TYR A 65 13.69 1.48 -2.87
C TYR A 65 13.42 2.57 -1.82
N GLN A 66 14.45 3.04 -1.12
CA GLN A 66 14.30 4.06 -0.08
C GLN A 66 13.81 5.39 -0.67
N SER A 67 14.40 5.81 -1.80
CA SER A 67 14.00 7.00 -2.53
C SER A 67 12.57 6.89 -3.05
N GLN A 68 12.23 5.75 -3.68
CA GLN A 68 10.91 5.50 -4.25
C GLN A 68 9.81 5.47 -3.17
N VAL A 69 10.08 4.87 -2.01
CA VAL A 69 9.17 4.89 -0.85
C VAL A 69 9.04 6.30 -0.26
N GLY A 70 10.12 7.08 -0.23
CA GLY A 70 10.07 8.49 0.10
C GLY A 70 9.07 9.25 -0.78
N THR A 71 9.11 9.02 -2.10
CA THR A 71 8.16 9.58 -3.05
C THR A 71 6.72 9.11 -2.77
N ILE A 72 6.51 7.84 -2.43
CA ILE A 72 5.18 7.33 -2.03
C ILE A 72 4.65 8.04 -0.79
N CYS A 73 5.47 8.23 0.24
CA CYS A 73 5.08 8.99 1.44
C CYS A 73 4.75 10.45 1.08
N ALA A 74 5.50 11.06 0.16
CA ALA A 74 5.21 12.41 -0.32
C ALA A 74 3.88 12.48 -1.12
N ILE A 75 3.55 11.46 -1.90
CA ILE A 75 2.24 11.31 -2.56
C ILE A 75 1.11 11.27 -1.53
N ILE A 76 1.25 10.47 -0.47
CA ILE A 76 0.26 10.39 0.62
C ILE A 76 0.04 11.76 1.28
N ASN A 77 1.14 12.45 1.62
CA ASN A 77 1.07 13.79 2.21
C ASN A 77 0.44 14.83 1.27
N HIS A 78 0.65 14.70 -0.05
CA HIS A 78 0.00 15.57 -1.04
C HIS A 78 -1.50 15.29 -1.12
N LEU A 79 -1.90 14.01 -1.15
CA LEU A 79 -3.30 13.59 -1.22
C LEU A 79 -4.12 14.09 -0.03
N GLN A 80 -3.56 14.07 1.18
CA GLN A 80 -4.22 14.56 2.39
C GLN A 80 -4.52 16.07 2.38
N LYS A 81 -3.79 16.85 1.56
CA LYS A 81 -4.00 18.30 1.42
C LYS A 81 -5.04 18.64 0.36
N LEU A 82 -5.53 17.67 -0.41
CA LEU A 82 -6.54 17.93 -1.43
C LEU A 82 -7.90 18.20 -0.75
N PRO A 83 -8.67 19.19 -1.23
CA PRO A 83 -9.89 19.66 -0.56
C PRO A 83 -11.05 18.66 -0.60
N VAL A 84 -10.97 17.62 -1.43
CA VAL A 84 -12.00 16.58 -1.55
C VAL A 84 -11.41 15.28 -1.02
N LYS A 85 -12.05 14.69 0.00
CA LYS A 85 -11.81 13.30 0.39
C LYS A 85 -12.23 12.39 -0.76
N GLN A 86 -11.28 12.05 -1.61
CA GLN A 86 -11.50 11.09 -2.68
C GLN A 86 -11.57 9.69 -2.10
N ASN A 87 -12.24 8.78 -2.81
CA ASN A 87 -12.17 7.36 -2.48
C ASN A 87 -10.68 6.94 -2.47
N SER A 88 -10.15 6.59 -1.29
CA SER A 88 -8.75 6.21 -1.14
C SER A 88 -8.49 4.80 -1.67
N PHE A 89 -9.52 3.98 -1.85
CA PHE A 89 -9.41 2.57 -2.22
C PHE A 89 -8.60 2.29 -3.50
N PRO A 90 -8.75 3.05 -4.61
CA PRO A 90 -7.92 2.86 -5.81
C PRO A 90 -6.42 3.02 -5.55
N TRP A 91 -6.02 3.75 -4.50
CA TRP A 91 -4.62 3.96 -4.11
C TRP A 91 -3.97 2.77 -3.41
N LEU A 92 -4.65 1.61 -3.31
CA LEU A 92 -4.12 0.37 -2.73
C LEU A 92 -2.81 -0.15 -3.39
N PHE A 93 -2.44 0.34 -4.57
CA PHE A 93 -1.14 0.02 -5.16
C PHE A 93 0.04 0.69 -4.44
N LEU A 94 -0.19 1.77 -3.67
CA LEU A 94 0.85 2.41 -2.87
C LEU A 94 1.35 1.52 -1.72
N PRO A 95 0.48 0.94 -0.86
CA PRO A 95 0.95 -0.06 0.10
C PRO A 95 1.41 -1.36 -0.58
N ASP A 96 0.78 -1.80 -1.68
CA ASP A 96 1.24 -2.99 -2.41
C ASP A 96 2.67 -2.81 -2.96
N PHE A 97 3.09 -1.59 -3.33
CA PHE A 97 4.48 -1.31 -3.68
C PHE A 97 5.45 -1.70 -2.55
N VAL A 98 5.13 -1.31 -1.30
CA VAL A 98 5.93 -1.66 -0.12
C VAL A 98 5.94 -3.17 0.09
N GLU A 99 4.80 -3.85 -0.15
CA GLU A 99 4.71 -5.32 -0.13
C GLU A 99 5.66 -5.98 -1.12
N VAL A 100 5.73 -5.46 -2.35
CA VAL A 100 6.50 -6.03 -3.46
C VAL A 100 8.00 -5.83 -3.29
N TYR A 101 8.41 -4.62 -2.92
CA TYR A 101 9.83 -4.22 -2.97
C TYR A 101 10.50 -4.15 -1.59
N GLY A 102 9.72 -4.11 -0.51
CA GLY A 102 10.23 -3.71 0.80
C GLY A 102 10.80 -4.81 1.69
N LEU A 103 10.64 -6.09 1.34
CA LEU A 103 10.97 -7.20 2.26
C LEU A 103 12.44 -7.21 2.71
N ASN A 104 13.35 -6.68 1.90
CA ASN A 104 14.79 -6.58 2.21
C ASN A 104 15.18 -5.33 3.03
N ASP A 105 14.26 -4.38 3.23
CA ASP A 105 14.45 -3.19 4.07
C ASP A 105 13.25 -2.99 5.00
N LEU A 106 13.22 -3.80 6.05
CA LEU A 106 12.15 -3.82 7.06
C LEU A 106 11.95 -2.45 7.73
N LYS A 107 13.04 -1.73 8.03
CA LYS A 107 12.99 -0.46 8.77
C LYS A 107 12.30 0.61 7.93
N THR A 108 12.71 0.77 6.68
CA THR A 108 12.09 1.72 5.74
C THR A 108 10.63 1.34 5.48
N SER A 109 10.38 0.05 5.24
CA SER A 109 9.02 -0.47 5.01
C SER A 109 8.07 -0.14 6.15
N LEU A 110 8.42 -0.51 7.39
CA LEU A 110 7.55 -0.29 8.54
C LEU A 110 7.33 1.20 8.80
N ASN A 111 8.37 2.04 8.71
CA ASN A 111 8.20 3.48 8.89
C ASN A 111 7.30 4.10 7.81
N SER A 112 7.39 3.64 6.56
CA SER A 112 6.51 4.11 5.50
C SER A 112 5.05 3.68 5.69
N MET A 113 4.79 2.48 6.22
CA MET A 113 3.43 2.00 6.47
C MET A 113 2.68 2.86 7.48
N GLU A 114 3.39 3.38 8.50
CA GLU A 114 2.84 4.35 9.46
C GLU A 114 2.30 5.60 8.77
N VAL A 115 3.00 6.10 7.75
CA VAL A 115 2.56 7.24 6.94
C VAL A 115 1.44 6.84 5.99
N ILE A 116 1.63 5.79 5.20
CA ILE A 116 0.68 5.37 4.16
C ILE A 116 -0.68 5.03 4.77
N THR A 117 -0.70 4.34 5.91
CA THR A 117 -1.95 3.90 6.55
C THR A 117 -2.83 5.04 7.06
N SER A 118 -2.30 6.24 7.23
CA SER A 118 -3.09 7.44 7.58
C SER A 118 -4.03 7.88 6.44
N TYR A 119 -3.83 7.36 5.22
CA TYR A 119 -4.69 7.63 4.06
C TYR A 119 -5.27 6.35 3.44
N ILE A 120 -4.47 5.27 3.34
CA ILE A 120 -4.90 3.99 2.79
C ILE A 120 -4.27 2.81 3.54
N SER A 121 -5.10 1.87 4.01
CA SER A 121 -4.68 0.78 4.89
C SER A 121 -3.52 -0.06 4.32
N CYS A 122 -2.53 -0.33 5.16
CA CYS A 122 -1.40 -1.23 4.86
C CYS A 122 -1.66 -2.69 5.28
N GLU A 123 -2.89 -3.07 5.63
CA GLU A 123 -3.25 -4.38 6.20
C GLU A 123 -2.87 -5.60 5.34
N PHE A 124 -2.77 -5.42 4.02
CA PHE A 124 -2.25 -6.44 3.10
C PHE A 124 -0.73 -6.41 3.03
N ALA A 125 -0.17 -5.21 2.90
CA ALA A 125 1.25 -4.99 2.67
C ALA A 125 2.13 -5.46 3.84
N VAL A 126 1.64 -5.39 5.08
CA VAL A 126 2.40 -5.81 6.25
C VAL A 126 2.54 -7.34 6.39
N ARG A 127 1.75 -8.11 5.65
CA ARG A 127 1.62 -9.55 5.88
C ARG A 127 2.89 -10.34 5.52
N PRO A 128 3.60 -10.08 4.41
CA PRO A 128 4.89 -10.72 4.16
C PRO A 128 5.90 -10.45 5.27
N PHE A 129 5.89 -9.25 5.85
CA PHE A 129 6.77 -8.89 6.97
C PHE A 129 6.40 -9.66 8.24
N LEU A 130 5.11 -9.81 8.56
CA LEU A 130 4.65 -10.64 9.68
C LEU A 130 5.00 -12.13 9.51
N LEU A 131 5.09 -12.61 8.26
CA LEU A 131 5.53 -13.99 7.98
C LEU A 131 7.04 -14.15 8.06
N SER A 132 7.82 -13.10 7.76
CA SER A 132 9.28 -13.14 7.75
C SER A 132 9.91 -12.83 9.10
N ASP A 133 9.39 -11.83 9.82
CA ASP A 133 9.87 -11.39 11.13
C ASP A 133 8.69 -10.96 12.02
N PRO A 134 7.89 -11.93 12.51
CA PRO A 134 6.73 -11.63 13.35
C PRO A 134 7.12 -10.89 14.63
N GLY A 135 8.29 -11.18 15.21
CA GLY A 135 8.73 -10.59 16.47
C GLY A 135 8.96 -9.08 16.36
N THR A 136 9.73 -8.65 15.37
CA THR A 136 9.99 -7.22 15.15
C THR A 136 8.72 -6.48 14.73
N VAL A 137 7.94 -7.07 13.81
CA VAL A 137 6.73 -6.40 13.29
C VAL A 137 5.67 -6.28 14.38
N MET A 138 5.45 -7.30 15.21
CA MET A 138 4.47 -7.22 16.31
C MET A 138 4.86 -6.21 17.39
N LYS A 139 6.16 -6.01 17.68
CA LYS A 139 6.60 -4.91 18.54
C LYS A 139 6.21 -3.54 17.97
N LYS A 140 6.31 -3.36 16.65
CA LYS A 140 5.88 -2.14 15.98
C LYS A 140 4.35 -2.00 15.98
N MET A 141 3.59 -3.09 15.74
CA MET A 141 2.13 -3.10 15.87
C MET A 141 1.68 -2.67 17.27
N LEU A 142 2.32 -3.18 18.33
CA LEU A 142 1.99 -2.81 19.71
C LEU A 142 2.26 -1.35 20.02
N LYS A 143 3.31 -0.77 19.41
CA LYS A 143 3.53 0.68 19.48
C LYS A 143 2.43 1.44 18.74
N TRP A 144 2.03 0.97 17.56
CA TRP A 144 0.99 1.59 16.74
C TRP A 144 -0.42 1.51 17.34
N SER A 145 -0.73 0.53 18.18
CA SER A 145 -2.03 0.46 18.86
C SER A 145 -2.29 1.64 19.81
N LYS A 146 -1.23 2.34 20.21
CA LYS A 146 -1.26 3.54 21.06
C LYS A 146 -1.05 4.85 20.29
N HIS A 147 -1.02 4.80 18.96
CA HIS A 147 -0.76 5.96 18.12
C HIS A 147 -1.93 6.97 18.17
N PRO A 148 -1.69 8.30 18.10
CA PRO A 148 -2.76 9.30 18.11
C PRO A 148 -3.71 9.20 16.90
N ASP A 149 -3.19 8.82 15.73
CA ASP A 149 -4.01 8.56 14.52
C ASP A 149 -4.80 7.25 14.64
N GLU A 150 -6.12 7.33 14.50
CA GLU A 150 -7.03 6.19 14.55
C GLU A 150 -6.80 5.17 13.43
N ASN A 151 -6.36 5.60 12.25
CA ASN A 151 -6.08 4.71 11.13
C ASN A 151 -4.85 3.84 11.41
N VAL A 152 -3.86 4.40 12.11
CA VAL A 152 -2.66 3.67 12.54
C VAL A 152 -3.03 2.64 13.61
N ARG A 153 -3.89 3.00 14.58
CA ARG A 153 -4.41 2.05 15.59
C ARG A 153 -5.26 0.93 14.96
N ARG A 154 -6.15 1.29 14.03
CA ARG A 154 -6.96 0.32 13.30
C ARG A 154 -6.09 -0.62 12.48
N PHE A 155 -5.08 -0.09 11.80
CA PHE A 155 -4.10 -0.90 11.06
C PHE A 155 -3.33 -1.87 11.95
N SER A 156 -2.92 -1.47 13.17
CA SER A 156 -2.19 -2.39 14.05
C SER A 156 -3.00 -3.61 14.44
N SER A 157 -4.32 -3.46 14.62
CA SER A 157 -5.23 -4.57 14.90
C SER A 157 -5.57 -5.38 13.64
N GLU A 158 -5.96 -4.71 12.55
CA GLU A 158 -6.42 -5.38 11.33
C GLU A 158 -5.29 -6.08 10.57
N GLY A 159 -4.09 -5.46 10.53
CA GLY A 159 -2.94 -5.98 9.81
C GLY A 159 -2.43 -7.32 10.37
N CYS A 160 -2.53 -7.52 11.69
CA CYS A 160 -2.11 -8.75 12.35
C CYS A 160 -3.20 -9.83 12.46
N ARG A 161 -4.39 -9.62 11.85
CA ARG A 161 -5.46 -10.62 11.89
C ARG A 161 -4.98 -11.97 11.36
N PRO A 162 -5.20 -13.07 12.10
CA PRO A 162 -4.85 -14.42 11.63
C PRO A 162 -5.55 -14.79 10.32
N ARG A 163 -6.78 -14.29 10.14
CA ARG A 163 -7.65 -14.47 8.97
C ARG A 163 -8.16 -13.10 8.51
N LEU A 164 -7.44 -12.46 7.59
CA LEU A 164 -7.87 -11.23 6.94
C LEU A 164 -8.49 -11.56 5.57
N PRO A 165 -9.74 -11.15 5.28
CA PRO A 165 -10.33 -11.30 3.96
C PRO A 165 -9.43 -10.70 2.87
N TRP A 166 -9.25 -11.41 1.75
CA TRP A 166 -8.37 -11.02 0.63
C TRP A 166 -6.87 -10.86 0.96
N GLY A 167 -6.48 -11.06 2.22
CA GLY A 167 -5.10 -11.03 2.68
C GLY A 167 -4.54 -12.44 2.92
N LYS A 168 -3.21 -12.55 2.95
CA LYS A 168 -2.50 -13.83 2.95
C LYS A 168 -2.76 -14.79 4.14
N ALA A 169 -3.53 -14.53 5.19
CA ALA A 169 -3.51 -15.36 6.41
C ALA A 169 -2.11 -15.48 7.07
N ILE A 170 -2.10 -15.59 8.40
CA ILE A 170 -0.85 -15.76 9.18
C ILE A 170 -1.04 -17.04 9.99
N PRO A 171 -0.57 -18.21 9.50
CA PRO A 171 -0.80 -19.49 10.13
C PRO A 171 -0.30 -19.55 11.59
N ALA A 172 0.87 -18.95 11.86
CA ALA A 172 1.42 -18.88 13.21
C ALA A 172 0.44 -18.28 14.22
N PHE A 173 -0.24 -17.18 13.87
CA PHE A 173 -1.22 -16.53 14.76
C PHE A 173 -2.57 -17.25 14.84
N LYS A 174 -2.85 -18.19 13.91
CA LYS A 174 -4.01 -19.08 14.05
C LYS A 174 -3.74 -20.18 15.06
N GLN A 175 -2.49 -20.65 15.12
CA GLN A 175 -2.04 -21.71 16.01
C GLN A 175 -1.82 -21.17 17.43
N ASP A 176 -1.18 -20.01 17.53
CA ASP A 176 -0.94 -19.32 18.79
C ASP A 176 -1.37 -17.84 18.68
N PRO A 177 -2.49 -17.44 19.32
CA PRO A 177 -2.91 -16.05 19.32
C PRO A 177 -2.13 -15.19 20.32
N SER A 178 -1.26 -15.76 21.18
CA SER A 178 -0.55 -15.00 22.22
C SER A 178 0.16 -13.72 21.73
N PRO A 179 0.74 -13.65 20.51
CA PRO A 179 1.41 -12.44 20.05
C PRO A 179 0.47 -11.27 19.79
N ILE A 180 -0.81 -11.53 19.49
CA ILE A 180 -1.80 -10.51 19.10
C ILE A 180 -2.71 -10.09 20.27
N LEU A 181 -2.78 -10.86 21.35
CA LEU A 181 -3.62 -10.54 22.53
C LEU A 181 -3.28 -9.21 23.24
N PRO A 182 -2.02 -8.73 23.28
CA PRO A 182 -1.69 -7.48 23.95
C PRO A 182 -2.10 -6.19 23.19
N LEU A 183 -2.61 -6.31 21.96
CA LEU A 183 -3.02 -5.17 21.11
C LEU A 183 -4.38 -4.60 21.51
#